data_AF-A0A7X9FU15-F1
#
_entry.id   AF-A0A7X9FU15-F1
#
_cell.length_a   1.000
_cell.length_b   1.000
_cell.length_c   1.000
_cell.angle_alpha   90.00
_cell.angle_beta   90.00
_cell.angle_gamma   90.00
#
_symmetry.space_group_name_H-M   'P 1'
#
loop_
_entity.id
_entity.type
_entity.pdbx_description
1 polymer ?
#
loop_
_entity_poly.entity_id
_entity_poly.type
_entity_poly.pdbx_seq_one_letter_code
_entity_poly.pdbx_strand_id
1 'polypeptide(L)'
;MRGLLENRGVKVSSKSRIPQDPDLEIFLTKLHLLSLDSIVIVLFGVTAGEAIKRVNQLGFSGEIFAPNGFALSPDAIKVAGSYEEGIWYQTYSESLDHSRAYEYVFGNEAPLLGTMSYTNLKILAHAVDKTSSLDPEIIVKYL
;
A
#
# COMPACT_ATOMS: atom_id res chain seq x y z
N MET A 1 -7.45 -11.53 5.10
CA MET A 1 -6.07 -11.99 4.83
C MET A 1 -5.74 -13.29 5.56
N ARG A 2 -5.76 -13.32 6.90
CA ARG A 2 -5.46 -14.51 7.71
C ARG A 2 -6.19 -15.79 7.26
N GLY A 3 -7.52 -15.79 7.21
CA GLY A 3 -8.28 -16.97 6.79
C GLY A 3 -8.02 -17.42 5.34
N LEU A 4 -7.65 -16.49 4.45
CA LEU A 4 -7.27 -16.81 3.06
C LEU A 4 -5.97 -17.64 3.00
N LEU A 5 -5.02 -17.32 3.88
CA LEU A 5 -3.72 -17.98 4.00
C LEU A 5 -3.82 -19.30 4.79
N GLU A 6 -4.54 -19.30 5.92
CA GLU A 6 -4.76 -20.49 6.73
C GLU A 6 -5.48 -21.59 5.94
N ASN A 7 -6.46 -21.24 5.10
CA ASN A 7 -7.13 -22.19 4.20
C ASN A 7 -6.21 -22.81 3.13
N ARG A 8 -5.00 -22.27 2.95
CA ARG A 8 -3.96 -22.80 2.06
C ARG A 8 -2.84 -23.51 2.83
N GLY A 9 -3.03 -23.76 4.13
CA GLY A 9 -2.04 -24.43 4.98
C GLY A 9 -0.94 -23.52 5.52
N VAL A 10 -1.03 -22.20 5.33
CA VAL A 10 -0.05 -21.24 5.87
C VAL A 10 -0.35 -20.99 7.35
N LYS A 11 0.66 -21.17 8.21
CA LYS A 11 0.55 -20.81 9.63
C LYS A 11 0.68 -19.31 9.79
N VAL A 12 -0.39 -18.65 10.22
CA VAL A 12 -0.41 -17.19 10.39
C VAL A 12 -0.37 -16.82 11.87
N SER A 13 0.60 -15.98 12.24
CA SER A 13 0.57 -15.20 13.47
C SER A 13 0.24 -13.76 13.13
N SER A 14 -0.78 -13.19 13.78
CA SER A 14 -1.22 -11.81 13.51
C SER A 14 -1.34 -11.02 14.80
N LYS A 15 -0.89 -9.77 14.77
CA LYS A 15 -1.25 -8.75 15.75
C LYS A 15 -1.69 -7.47 15.05
N SER A 16 -2.73 -6.85 15.59
CA SER A 16 -3.19 -5.53 15.17
C SER A 16 -2.71 -4.49 16.17
N ARG A 17 -2.33 -3.32 15.67
CA ARG A 17 -2.02 -2.13 16.48
C ARG A 17 -3.18 -1.14 16.38
N ILE A 18 -3.47 -0.46 17.48
CA ILE A 18 -4.21 0.82 17.46
C ILE A 18 -3.21 1.98 17.55
N PRO A 19 -3.47 3.15 16.94
CA PRO A 19 -2.50 4.26 16.86
C PRO A 19 -1.89 4.70 18.20
N GLN A 20 -2.56 4.46 19.33
CA GLN A 20 -2.10 4.80 20.68
C GLN A 20 -1.20 3.73 21.34
N ASP A 21 -0.95 2.59 20.70
CA ASP A 21 -0.10 1.54 21.26
C ASP A 21 1.37 2.00 21.20
N PRO A 22 2.04 2.23 22.35
CA PRO A 22 3.32 2.93 22.38
C PRO A 22 4.50 2.13 21.83
N ASP A 23 4.39 0.81 21.68
CA ASP A 23 5.57 -0.04 21.56
C ASP A 23 5.66 -0.88 20.28
N LEU A 24 5.71 -0.22 19.13
CA LEU A 24 6.12 -0.85 17.86
C LEU A 24 7.48 -1.57 18.02
N GLU A 25 8.41 -0.95 18.74
CA GLU A 25 9.72 -1.50 19.10
C GLU A 25 9.62 -2.88 19.77
N ILE A 26 8.81 -3.01 20.83
CA ILE A 26 8.66 -4.27 21.56
C ILE A 26 8.03 -5.33 20.67
N PHE A 27 7.08 -4.95 19.83
CA PHE A 27 6.44 -5.89 18.92
C PHE A 27 7.43 -6.43 17.87
N LEU A 28 8.16 -5.55 17.19
CA LEU A 28 9.13 -5.95 16.17
C LEU A 28 10.28 -6.79 16.76
N THR A 29 10.70 -6.47 17.99
CA THR A 29 11.70 -7.26 18.72
C THR A 29 11.18 -8.68 19.00
N LYS A 30 9.91 -8.82 19.42
CA LYS A 30 9.29 -10.14 19.61
C LYS A 30 9.14 -10.91 18.30
N LEU A 31 8.90 -10.23 17.17
CA LEU A 31 8.82 -10.87 15.86
C LEU A 31 10.18 -11.44 15.42
N HIS A 32 11.28 -10.73 15.69
CA HIS A 32 12.62 -11.23 15.36
C HIS A 32 12.96 -12.53 16.11
N LEU A 33 12.42 -12.73 17.32
CA LEU A 33 12.59 -13.97 18.08
C LEU A 33 11.80 -15.16 17.52
N LEU A 34 10.92 -14.92 16.55
CA LEU A 34 10.18 -15.97 15.86
C LEU A 34 10.93 -16.32 14.57
N SER A 35 11.09 -17.62 14.30
CA SER A 35 11.54 -18.11 12.99
C SER A 35 10.40 -17.93 11.98
N LEU A 36 10.26 -16.71 11.45
CA LEU A 36 9.27 -16.36 10.44
C LEU A 36 9.91 -16.43 9.06
N ASP A 37 9.22 -17.06 8.10
CA ASP A 37 9.64 -17.07 6.69
C ASP A 37 9.32 -15.73 6.00
N SER A 38 8.26 -15.06 6.46
CA SER A 38 7.77 -13.82 5.85
C SER A 38 6.99 -12.95 6.85
N ILE A 39 6.94 -11.65 6.58
CA ILE A 39 6.15 -10.67 7.33
C ILE A 39 5.28 -9.87 6.36
N VAL A 40 4.01 -9.68 6.72
CA VAL A 40 3.13 -8.72 6.02
C VAL A 40 2.92 -7.49 6.90
N ILE A 41 3.43 -6.34 6.46
CA ILE A 41 3.35 -5.05 7.18
C ILE A 41 2.20 -4.24 6.61
N VAL A 42 1.01 -4.34 7.23
CA VAL A 42 -0.18 -3.59 6.80
C VAL A 42 -0.24 -2.24 7.53
N LEU A 43 0.65 -1.32 7.13
CA LEU A 43 0.78 0.03 7.67
C LEU A 43 0.85 1.06 6.52
N PHE A 44 0.76 2.35 6.88
CA PHE A 44 0.78 3.48 5.94
C PHE A 44 1.72 4.58 6.45
N GLY A 45 2.16 5.46 5.55
CA GLY A 45 2.96 6.63 5.87
C GLY A 45 4.27 6.30 6.59
N VAL A 46 4.80 7.29 7.33
CA VAL A 46 6.02 7.17 8.15
C VAL A 46 6.09 5.86 8.94
N THR A 47 5.00 5.45 9.60
CA THR A 47 5.00 4.24 10.44
C THR A 47 5.27 2.95 9.64
N ALA A 48 4.84 2.88 8.37
CA ALA A 48 5.20 1.76 7.51
C ALA A 48 6.71 1.71 7.24
N GLY A 49 7.30 2.86 6.90
CA GLY A 49 8.73 2.99 6.68
C GLY A 49 9.56 2.67 7.93
N GLU A 50 9.12 3.14 9.09
CA GLU A 50 9.76 2.84 10.39
C GLU A 50 9.74 1.34 10.69
N ALA A 51 8.59 0.69 10.47
CA ALA A 51 8.46 -0.74 10.71
C ALA A 51 9.39 -1.55 9.81
N ILE A 52 9.41 -1.25 8.52
CA ILE A 52 10.30 -1.87 7.52
C ILE A 52 11.77 -1.71 7.90
N LYS A 53 12.18 -0.47 8.17
CA LYS A 53 13.55 -0.16 8.57
C LYS A 53 13.96 -0.94 9.80
N ARG A 54 13.09 -0.98 10.81
CA ARG A 54 13.39 -1.62 12.09
C ARG A 54 13.45 -3.14 11.98
N VAL A 55 12.54 -3.77 11.24
CA VAL A 55 12.57 -5.22 10.97
C VAL A 55 13.89 -5.63 10.32
N ASN A 56 14.33 -4.88 9.31
CA ASN A 56 15.61 -5.13 8.66
C ASN A 56 16.81 -4.88 9.59
N GLN A 57 16.79 -3.80 10.38
CA GLN A 57 17.85 -3.52 11.37
C GLN A 57 17.96 -4.59 12.47
N LEU A 58 16.88 -5.30 12.76
CA LEU A 58 16.89 -6.44 13.67
C LEU A 58 17.47 -7.71 13.00
N GLY A 59 17.81 -7.68 11.72
CA GLY A 59 18.40 -8.81 11.00
C GLY A 59 17.37 -9.83 10.52
N PHE A 60 16.11 -9.42 10.31
CA PHE A 60 15.15 -10.28 9.61
C PHE A 60 15.62 -10.53 8.17
N SER A 61 15.64 -11.79 7.76
CA SER A 61 16.13 -12.23 6.45
C SER A 61 15.06 -12.87 5.57
N GLY A 62 13.82 -12.96 6.06
CA GLY A 62 12.69 -13.47 5.27
C GLY A 62 12.10 -12.39 4.35
N GLU A 63 11.04 -12.76 3.65
CA GLU A 63 10.38 -11.83 2.72
C GLU A 63 9.47 -10.83 3.44
N ILE A 64 9.53 -9.57 3.03
CA ILE A 64 8.65 -8.51 3.53
C ILE A 64 7.64 -8.16 2.45
N PHE A 65 6.36 -8.25 2.82
CA PHE A 65 5.24 -7.85 1.98
C PHE A 65 4.55 -6.61 2.57
N ALA A 66 4.16 -5.67 1.72
CA ALA A 66 3.42 -4.47 2.12
C ALA A 66 2.20 -4.24 1.20
N PRO A 67 1.10 -3.64 1.71
CA PRO A 67 0.00 -3.23 0.86
C PRO A 67 0.40 -2.03 -0.01
N ASN A 68 -0.49 -1.68 -0.93
CA ASN A 68 -0.40 -0.46 -1.74
C ASN A 68 -0.15 0.82 -0.93
N GLY A 69 -0.54 0.83 0.35
CA GLY A 69 -0.26 1.91 1.29
C GLY A 69 1.22 2.31 1.36
N PHE A 70 2.15 1.36 1.26
CA PHE A 70 3.57 1.66 1.24
C PHE A 70 3.97 2.41 -0.04
N ALA A 71 3.52 1.93 -1.20
CA ALA A 71 3.79 2.55 -2.51
C ALA A 71 3.11 3.92 -2.68
N LEU A 72 1.95 4.12 -2.05
CA LEU A 72 1.20 5.38 -2.06
C LEU A 72 1.77 6.44 -1.10
N SER A 73 2.76 6.09 -0.27
CA SER A 73 3.31 6.94 0.78
C SER A 73 4.80 7.26 0.52
N PRO A 74 5.12 8.36 -0.19
CA PRO A 74 6.51 8.77 -0.42
C PRO A 74 7.32 8.97 0.86
N ASP A 75 6.65 9.36 1.96
CA ASP A 75 7.22 9.45 3.30
C ASP A 75 7.62 8.08 3.87
N ALA A 76 6.83 7.03 3.61
CA ALA A 76 7.18 5.67 3.99
C ALA A 76 8.46 5.20 3.29
N ILE A 77 8.52 5.39 1.97
CA ILE A 77 9.70 5.10 1.13
C ILE A 77 10.92 5.86 1.64
N LYS A 78 10.79 7.18 1.85
CA LYS A 78 11.87 8.03 2.36
C LYS A 78 12.39 7.56 3.73
N VAL A 79 11.51 7.14 4.62
CA VAL A 79 11.88 6.68 5.97
C VAL A 79 12.53 5.30 5.94
N ALA A 80 12.04 4.39 5.09
CA ALA A 80 12.64 3.08 4.85
C ALA A 80 14.07 3.22 4.29
N GLY A 81 14.30 4.18 3.38
CA GLY A 81 15.61 4.39 2.75
C GLY A 81 16.06 3.13 2.02
N SER A 82 17.34 2.77 2.15
CA SER A 82 17.89 1.56 1.50
C SER A 82 17.21 0.24 1.93
N TYR A 83 16.45 0.24 3.02
CA TYR A 83 15.71 -0.95 3.47
C TYR A 83 14.43 -1.20 2.67
N GLU A 84 14.09 -0.35 1.70
CA GLU A 84 12.98 -0.63 0.78
C GLU A 84 13.30 -1.71 -0.27
N GLU A 85 14.60 -1.95 -0.52
CA GLU A 85 15.04 -2.95 -1.49
C GLU A 85 14.59 -4.35 -1.06
N GLY A 86 14.01 -5.11 -1.98
CA GLY A 86 13.52 -6.47 -1.73
C GLY A 86 12.15 -6.57 -1.07
N ILE A 87 11.43 -5.46 -0.89
CA ILE A 87 10.05 -5.47 -0.40
C ILE A 87 9.09 -5.70 -1.56
N TRP A 88 8.22 -6.69 -1.38
CA TRP A 88 7.10 -6.93 -2.27
C TRP A 88 5.92 -6.05 -1.87
N TYR A 89 5.42 -5.22 -2.77
CA TYR A 89 4.22 -4.44 -2.50
C TYR A 89 3.24 -4.44 -3.67
N GLN A 90 1.97 -4.26 -3.33
CA GLN A 90 0.94 -4.07 -4.35
C GLN A 90 1.11 -2.69 -4.99
N THR A 91 1.09 -2.63 -6.32
CA THR A 91 1.10 -1.38 -7.09
C THR A 91 -0.08 -1.34 -8.06
N TYR A 92 -0.25 -0.21 -8.74
CA TYR A 92 -1.27 -0.01 -9.76
C TYR A 92 -0.61 0.12 -11.13
N SER A 93 -1.28 -0.37 -12.17
CA SER A 93 -0.88 -0.10 -13.54
C SER A 93 -1.02 1.38 -13.84
N GLU A 94 0.00 1.98 -14.44
CA GLU A 94 -0.06 3.36 -14.89
C GLU A 94 -0.72 3.50 -16.27
N SER A 95 -1.47 4.58 -16.44
CA SER A 95 -1.99 4.98 -17.74
C SER A 95 -0.98 5.91 -18.40
N LEU A 96 -0.29 5.46 -19.46
CA LEU A 96 0.71 6.25 -20.18
C LEU A 96 0.20 7.65 -20.58
N ASP A 97 -1.06 7.76 -21.01
CA ASP A 97 -1.66 9.04 -21.36
C ASP A 97 -1.77 9.99 -20.17
N HIS A 98 -2.05 9.47 -18.97
CA HIS A 98 -2.11 10.25 -17.76
C HIS A 98 -0.71 10.69 -17.34
N SER A 99 0.26 9.77 -17.31
CA SER A 99 1.63 10.07 -16.92
C SER A 99 2.21 11.17 -17.81
N ARG A 100 2.02 11.08 -19.13
CA ARG A 100 2.45 12.11 -20.10
C ARG A 100 1.75 13.45 -19.91
N ALA A 101 0.42 13.45 -19.73
CA ALA A 101 -0.33 14.68 -19.52
C ALA A 101 0.05 15.36 -18.20
N TYR A 102 0.28 14.58 -17.14
CA TYR A 102 0.70 15.08 -15.85
C TYR A 102 2.10 15.69 -15.93
N GLU A 103 3.06 14.99 -16.53
CA GLU A 103 4.43 15.47 -16.73
C GLU A 103 4.46 16.75 -17.58
N TYR A 104 3.65 16.83 -18.63
CA TYR A 104 3.53 18.04 -19.44
C TYR A 104 3.04 19.26 -18.64
N VAL A 105 2.11 19.06 -17.69
CA VAL A 105 1.51 20.15 -16.90
C VAL A 105 2.35 20.54 -15.68
N PHE A 106 2.90 19.55 -14.98
CA PHE A 106 3.56 19.75 -13.68
C PHE A 106 5.08 19.59 -13.71
N GLY A 107 5.64 19.08 -14.82
CA GLY A 107 7.09 18.94 -15.02
C GLY A 107 7.72 17.78 -14.25
N ASN A 108 6.93 16.86 -13.70
CA ASN A 108 7.37 15.72 -12.92
C ASN A 108 6.46 14.50 -13.14
N GLU A 109 6.93 13.33 -12.71
CA GLU A 109 6.16 12.08 -12.75
C GLU A 109 4.89 12.16 -11.89
N ALA A 110 3.81 11.56 -12.38
CA ALA A 110 2.56 11.49 -11.65
C ALA A 110 2.73 10.65 -10.38
N PRO A 111 2.38 11.16 -9.19
CA PRO A 111 2.36 10.30 -8.01
C PRO A 111 1.32 9.20 -8.18
N LEU A 112 1.59 8.00 -7.66
CA LEU A 112 0.70 6.84 -7.78
C LEU A 112 -0.73 7.11 -7.29
N LEU A 113 -0.89 7.94 -6.26
CA LEU A 113 -2.20 8.40 -5.78
C LEU A 113 -2.94 9.27 -6.82
N GLY A 114 -2.20 10.07 -7.58
CA GLY A 114 -2.70 10.83 -8.73
C GLY A 114 -3.23 9.90 -9.81
N THR A 115 -2.47 8.86 -10.16
CA THR A 115 -2.88 7.82 -11.13
C THR A 115 -4.16 7.09 -10.69
N MET A 116 -4.27 6.74 -9.41
CA MET A 116 -5.49 6.14 -8.86
C MET A 116 -6.69 7.09 -8.94
N SER A 117 -6.48 8.37 -8.60
CA SER A 117 -7.53 9.39 -8.66
C SER A 117 -8.00 9.63 -10.10
N TYR A 118 -7.08 9.67 -11.06
CA TYR A 118 -7.41 9.77 -12.48
C TYR A 118 -8.27 8.60 -12.96
N THR A 119 -7.94 7.38 -12.56
CA THR A 119 -8.71 6.19 -12.91
C THR A 119 -10.13 6.25 -12.33
N ASN A 120 -10.27 6.68 -11.08
CA ASN A 120 -11.59 6.88 -10.46
C ASN A 120 -12.44 7.91 -11.21
N LEU A 121 -11.83 9.00 -11.65
CA LEU A 121 -12.51 10.02 -12.45
C LEU A 121 -12.94 9.49 -13.83
N LYS A 122 -12.12 8.64 -14.47
CA LYS A 122 -12.50 7.99 -15.74
C LYS A 122 -13.70 7.06 -15.56
N ILE A 123 -13.76 6.32 -14.45
CA ILE A 123 -14.90 5.45 -14.13
C ILE A 123 -16.17 6.30 -13.95
N LEU A 124 -16.06 7.41 -13.21
CA LEU A 124 -17.19 8.32 -13.00
C LEU A 124 -17.66 8.98 -14.31
N ALA A 125 -16.73 9.50 -15.12
CA ALA A 125 -17.04 10.09 -16.43
C ALA A 125 -17.72 9.06 -17.34
N HIS A 126 -17.21 7.82 -17.37
CA HIS A 126 -17.82 6.74 -18.12
C HIS A 126 -19.26 6.44 -17.66
N ALA A 127 -19.53 6.46 -16.35
CA ALA A 127 -20.87 6.26 -15.81
C ALA A 127 -21.83 7.40 -16.21
N VAL A 128 -21.36 8.65 -16.20
CA VAL A 128 -22.12 9.80 -16.70
C VAL A 128 -22.45 9.63 -18.19
N ASP A 129 -21.46 9.28 -19.01
CA ASP A 129 -21.66 9.07 -20.45
C ASP A 129 -22.67 7.93 -20.73
N LYS A 130 -22.60 6.86 -19.95
CA LYS A 130 -23.45 5.68 -20.12
C LYS A 130 -24.88 5.87 -19.65
N THR A 131 -25.08 6.66 -18.60
CA THR A 131 -26.41 6.93 -18.05
C THR A 131 -27.03 8.19 -18.63
N SER A 132 -26.23 9.05 -19.29
CA SER A 132 -26.62 10.41 -19.69
C SER A 132 -27.24 11.21 -18.54
N SER A 133 -26.77 10.96 -17.31
CA SER A 133 -27.33 11.53 -16.09
C SER A 133 -26.22 12.13 -15.22
N LEU A 134 -26.59 13.18 -14.50
CA LEU A 134 -25.78 13.78 -13.43
C LEU A 134 -26.37 13.48 -12.04
N ASP A 135 -27.44 12.69 -11.97
CA ASP A 135 -28.05 12.26 -10.72
C ASP A 135 -27.16 11.21 -10.03
N PRO A 136 -26.65 11.48 -8.81
CA PRO A 136 -25.80 10.55 -8.08
C PRO A 136 -26.44 9.17 -7.84
N GLU A 137 -27.75 9.09 -7.66
CA GLU A 137 -28.42 7.80 -7.43
C GLU A 137 -28.42 6.93 -8.69
N ILE A 138 -28.58 7.55 -9.86
CA ILE A 138 -28.54 6.85 -11.15
C ILE A 138 -27.11 6.40 -11.44
N ILE A 139 -26.12 7.27 -11.20
CA ILE A 139 -24.70 6.97 -11.42
C ILE A 139 -24.24 5.81 -10.51
N VAL A 140 -24.57 5.86 -9.21
CA VAL A 140 -24.17 4.82 -8.25
C VAL A 140 -24.82 3.47 -8.56
N LYS A 141 -26.04 3.44 -9.10
CA LYS A 141 -26.68 2.18 -9.53
C LYS A 141 -26.04 1.54 -10.75
N TYR A 142 -25.32 2.32 -11.57
CA TYR A 142 -24.60 1.82 -12.73
C TYR A 142 -23.23 1.23 -12.37
N LEU A 143 -22.55 1.82 -11.37
CA LEU A 143 -21.25 1.40 -10.87
C LEU A 143 -21.34 0.10 -10.04
#